data_AF-A0A452RIF3-F1
#
_entry.id   AF-A0A452RIF3-F1
#
_cell.length_a   1.000
_cell.length_b   1.000
_cell.length_c   1.000
_cell.angle_alpha   90.00
_cell.angle_beta   90.00
_cell.angle_gamma   90.00
#
_symmetry.space_group_name_H-M   'P 1'
#
loop_
_entity.id
_entity.type
_entity.pdbx_description
1 polymer ?
#
loop_
_entity_poly.entity_id
_entity_poly.type
_entity_poly.pdbx_seq_one_letter_code
_entity_poly.pdbx_strand_id
1 'polypeptide(L)'
;MSNGKRMNYVSFQLYDGDSENANLAGTFCGSTVPAPFISSGNFLTVQFVSDVTLEREGFNATYTIVDMPCGGTYNATWTPQSISSPNSSNPEIPFSACTWVLEAPPRQQVRITVWALQLHSQDCTQNYLEFQDSPESHANPGLTVCGRNASTAPTFYSSGSTAIVTFKSEVLSGNSRVGFTYQIAGCNREYNKAFGSLKSPGWPDNYDNNLDCTVILTAPQNHTISLFFHSFGIEDSRECTHDFLEVRNGSDSSSPLLGTYCGSLLPNPIFSQNNQLYLRFQSDSATSSHGYEILWTSSPSGCGGTLYGDSGSFTSPGYPGTYPNNTHCEWAIIAPAGRPVTVSFYFISIDDPGDCVQNYLILYNGPDANSPSSGPYCGAVSKTNI
;
A
#
# COMPACT_ATOMS: atom_id res chain seq x y z
N MET A 1 0.46 -46.28 32.77
CA MET A 1 1.84 -46.10 33.27
C MET A 1 2.78 -46.91 32.40
N SER A 2 3.60 -46.26 31.57
CA SER A 2 4.82 -46.85 31.01
C SER A 2 5.78 -45.72 30.65
N ASN A 3 6.63 -45.42 31.61
CA ASN A 3 8.03 -44.97 31.54
C ASN A 3 8.46 -43.98 30.45
N GLY A 4 8.70 -42.74 30.90
CA GLY A 4 9.69 -41.85 30.28
C GLY A 4 11.05 -42.53 30.21
N LYS A 5 11.45 -42.94 29.00
CA LYS A 5 12.83 -43.30 28.70
C LYS A 5 13.63 -42.01 28.68
N ARG A 6 14.52 -41.82 29.66
CA ARG A 6 15.67 -40.91 29.52
C ARG A 6 16.40 -41.29 28.24
N MET A 7 16.44 -40.39 27.26
CA MET A 7 17.31 -40.50 26.08
C MET A 7 18.74 -40.41 26.58
N ASN A 8 19.37 -41.56 26.77
CA ASN A 8 20.69 -41.64 27.37
C ASN A 8 21.70 -42.08 26.30
N TYR A 9 22.48 -41.08 25.90
CA TYR A 9 23.90 -41.10 25.49
C TYR A 9 24.29 -41.11 24.00
N VAL A 10 23.44 -41.53 23.06
CA VAL A 10 23.69 -41.34 21.62
C VAL A 10 22.47 -40.75 20.96
N SER A 11 22.60 -39.53 20.44
CA SER A 11 21.52 -38.80 19.79
C SER A 11 22.04 -38.00 18.61
N PHE A 12 21.18 -37.77 17.63
CA PHE A 12 21.38 -36.67 16.68
C PHE A 12 20.31 -35.62 16.86
N GLN A 13 20.72 -34.38 16.65
CA GLN A 13 19.91 -33.18 16.76
C GLN A 13 19.91 -32.47 15.42
N LEU A 14 18.73 -32.00 15.02
CA LEU A 14 18.55 -31.19 13.82
C LEU A 14 18.25 -29.75 14.24
N TYR A 15 19.00 -28.81 13.70
CA TYR A 15 18.85 -27.37 13.93
C TYR A 15 18.54 -26.67 12.60
N ASP A 16 17.40 -25.98 12.54
CA ASP A 16 16.94 -25.27 11.35
C ASP A 16 17.65 -23.92 11.21
N GLY A 17 18.88 -23.97 10.66
CA GLY A 17 19.78 -22.84 10.48
C GLY A 17 21.23 -23.27 10.25
N ASP A 18 22.16 -22.32 10.32
CA ASP A 18 23.58 -22.49 9.98
C ASP A 18 24.47 -22.96 11.15
N SER A 19 23.91 -23.09 12.35
CA SER A 19 24.64 -23.52 13.55
C SER A 19 23.75 -24.17 14.62
N GLU A 20 24.37 -24.72 15.66
CA GLU A 20 23.70 -25.28 16.85
C GLU A 20 22.95 -24.23 17.70
N ASN A 21 23.15 -22.93 17.42
CA ASN A 21 22.42 -21.85 18.05
C ASN A 21 21.06 -21.58 17.38
N ALA A 22 20.78 -22.23 16.24
CA ALA A 22 19.52 -22.10 15.53
C ALA A 22 18.38 -22.88 16.21
N ASN A 23 17.16 -22.78 15.66
CA ASN A 23 15.99 -23.44 16.23
C ASN A 23 16.13 -24.97 16.18
N LEU A 24 16.04 -25.63 17.33
CA LEU A 24 16.11 -27.10 17.43
C LEU A 24 14.83 -27.72 16.84
N ALA A 25 14.95 -28.31 15.65
CA ALA A 25 13.87 -29.00 14.95
C ALA A 25 13.51 -30.35 15.60
N GLY A 26 14.48 -31.02 16.22
CA GLY A 26 14.21 -32.24 16.97
C GLY A 26 15.46 -32.97 17.45
N THR A 27 15.27 -33.83 18.47
CA THR A 27 16.28 -34.73 19.00
C THR A 27 15.83 -36.17 18.78
N PHE A 28 16.70 -36.98 18.18
CA PHE A 28 16.38 -38.33 17.75
C PHE A 28 17.37 -39.32 18.36
N CYS A 29 16.86 -40.48 18.78
CA CYS A 29 17.67 -41.56 19.34
C CYS A 29 17.03 -42.92 19.03
N GLY A 30 17.81 -44.00 19.14
CA GLY A 30 17.35 -45.36 18.91
C GLY A 30 17.42 -45.78 17.44
N SER A 31 16.56 -46.71 17.03
CA SER A 31 16.58 -47.36 15.71
C SER A 31 15.40 -46.96 14.80
N THR A 32 14.61 -45.95 15.18
CA THR A 32 13.51 -45.45 14.38
C THR A 32 14.01 -44.41 13.39
N VAL A 33 13.78 -44.64 12.10
CA VAL A 33 14.10 -43.68 11.04
C VAL A 33 13.16 -42.47 11.17
N PRO A 34 13.68 -41.23 11.31
CA PRO A 34 12.83 -40.03 11.34
C PRO A 34 12.09 -39.81 10.03
N ALA A 35 10.99 -39.05 10.10
CA ALA A 35 10.37 -38.50 8.91
C ALA A 35 11.33 -37.51 8.20
N PRO A 36 11.25 -37.37 6.87
CA PRO A 36 12.00 -36.34 6.15
C PRO A 36 11.75 -34.94 6.73
N PHE A 37 12.83 -34.18 6.93
CA PHE A 37 12.77 -32.79 7.41
C PHE A 37 13.09 -31.83 6.26
N ILE A 38 12.35 -30.72 6.17
CA ILE A 38 12.58 -29.64 5.20
C ILE A 38 12.93 -28.39 6.01
N SER A 39 14.12 -27.82 5.78
CA SER A 39 14.55 -26.57 6.43
C SER A 39 13.70 -25.39 5.98
N SER A 40 13.52 -24.40 6.87
CA SER A 40 12.83 -23.16 6.52
C SER A 40 13.64 -22.24 5.61
N GLY A 41 14.97 -22.42 5.60
CA GLY A 41 15.90 -21.66 4.77
C GLY A 41 16.88 -22.55 4.01
N ASN A 42 17.94 -21.91 3.51
CA ASN A 42 19.02 -22.55 2.76
C ASN A 42 20.09 -23.20 3.66
N PHE A 43 19.89 -23.22 4.98
CA PHE A 43 20.81 -23.81 5.95
C PHE A 43 20.08 -24.81 6.84
N LEU A 44 20.75 -25.93 7.11
CA LEU A 44 20.31 -26.98 8.03
C LEU A 44 21.55 -27.54 8.72
N THR A 45 21.57 -27.55 10.04
CA THR A 45 22.68 -28.07 10.83
C THR A 45 22.30 -29.39 11.47
N VAL A 46 23.12 -30.43 11.22
CA VAL A 46 22.95 -31.77 11.78
C VAL A 46 24.08 -32.01 12.79
N GLN A 47 23.73 -32.21 14.06
CA GLN A 47 24.70 -32.52 15.11
C GLN A 47 24.51 -33.97 15.56
N PHE A 48 25.56 -34.79 15.43
CA PHE A 48 25.57 -36.15 15.97
C PHE A 48 26.49 -36.21 17.19
N VAL A 49 25.96 -36.69 18.31
CA VAL A 49 26.68 -36.83 19.57
C VAL A 49 26.65 -38.31 20.00
N SER A 50 27.82 -38.91 20.13
CA SER A 50 28.00 -40.26 20.65
C SER A 50 28.77 -40.25 21.97
N ASP A 51 28.63 -41.31 22.75
CA ASP A 51 29.40 -41.53 23.98
C ASP A 51 30.61 -42.46 23.75
N VAL A 52 31.28 -42.81 24.85
CA VAL A 52 32.47 -43.66 24.85
C VAL A 52 32.17 -45.15 25.05
N THR A 53 30.91 -45.58 25.03
CA THR A 53 30.52 -46.89 25.60
C THR A 53 30.08 -47.94 24.59
N LEU A 54 29.44 -47.57 23.46
CA LEU A 54 28.91 -48.55 22.52
C LEU A 54 28.90 -48.05 21.06
N GLU A 55 29.60 -48.78 20.18
CA GLU A 55 29.64 -48.49 18.74
C GLU A 55 28.53 -49.25 17.99
N ARG A 56 27.95 -48.63 16.96
CA ARG A 56 26.94 -49.21 16.06
C ARG A 56 27.17 -48.77 14.62
N GLU A 57 26.43 -49.35 13.69
CA GLU A 57 26.51 -49.09 12.24
C GLU A 57 26.18 -47.63 11.84
N GLY A 58 25.70 -46.80 12.76
CA GLY A 58 25.47 -45.38 12.55
C GLY A 58 24.21 -45.06 11.74
N PHE A 59 24.26 -44.01 10.94
CA PHE A 59 23.18 -43.59 10.05
C PHE A 59 23.74 -43.23 8.67
N ASN A 60 22.91 -43.39 7.65
CA ASN A 60 23.15 -42.87 6.31
C ASN A 60 22.02 -41.91 5.97
N ALA A 61 22.37 -40.68 5.58
CA ALA A 61 21.41 -39.63 5.23
C ALA A 61 21.70 -39.11 3.83
N THR A 62 20.65 -38.98 3.03
CA THR A 62 20.68 -38.31 1.73
C THR A 62 19.96 -36.97 1.85
N TYR A 63 20.49 -35.93 1.23
CA TYR A 63 19.82 -34.64 1.14
C TYR A 63 19.56 -34.28 -0.32
N THR A 64 18.45 -33.58 -0.56
CA THR A 64 18.08 -32.99 -1.85
C THR A 64 17.66 -31.56 -1.61
N ILE A 65 18.11 -30.65 -2.46
CA ILE A 65 17.60 -29.28 -2.46
C ILE A 65 16.18 -29.36 -3.03
N VAL A 66 15.18 -29.04 -2.22
CA VAL A 66 13.79 -28.92 -2.65
C VAL A 66 13.50 -27.45 -2.90
N ASP A 67 12.85 -27.16 -4.03
CA ASP A 67 12.28 -25.84 -4.26
C ASP A 67 11.27 -25.56 -3.14
N MET A 68 11.36 -24.37 -2.54
CA MET A 68 10.44 -23.91 -1.51
C MET A 68 9.00 -24.15 -2.00
N PRO A 69 8.07 -24.66 -1.17
CA PRO A 69 6.74 -25.10 -1.64
C PRO A 69 5.87 -23.95 -2.17
N CYS A 70 6.35 -22.71 -2.09
CA CYS A 70 5.70 -21.50 -2.55
C CYS A 70 6.71 -20.41 -2.91
N GLY A 71 6.25 -19.45 -3.71
CA GLY A 71 7.08 -18.37 -4.24
C GLY A 71 7.50 -18.61 -5.69
N GLY A 72 8.36 -17.74 -6.21
CA GLY A 72 8.89 -17.81 -7.57
C GLY A 72 8.59 -16.57 -8.40
N THR A 73 9.06 -16.56 -9.64
CA THR A 73 8.88 -15.45 -10.58
C THR A 73 7.84 -15.80 -11.64
N TYR A 74 6.89 -14.90 -11.88
CA TYR A 74 5.75 -15.13 -12.75
C TYR A 74 5.54 -13.93 -13.67
N ASN A 75 5.31 -14.23 -14.95
CA ASN A 75 4.97 -13.21 -15.93
C ASN A 75 3.48 -12.89 -15.86
N ALA A 76 3.16 -11.62 -15.65
CA ALA A 76 1.80 -11.11 -15.68
C ALA A 76 1.30 -11.01 -17.12
N THR A 77 0.05 -11.41 -17.33
CA THR A 77 -0.66 -11.28 -18.61
C THR A 77 -1.93 -10.44 -18.44
N TRP A 78 -2.57 -10.06 -19.54
CA TRP A 78 -3.87 -9.35 -19.48
C TRP A 78 -4.99 -10.22 -18.92
N THR A 79 -4.83 -11.54 -18.99
CA THR A 79 -5.76 -12.49 -18.37
C THR A 79 -5.41 -12.71 -16.91
N PRO A 80 -6.37 -12.58 -15.97
CA PRO A 80 -6.10 -12.83 -14.56
C PRO A 80 -5.60 -14.25 -14.30
N GLN A 81 -4.49 -14.33 -13.58
CA GLN A 81 -3.86 -15.56 -13.12
C GLN A 81 -3.93 -15.62 -11.59
N SER A 82 -4.07 -16.82 -11.02
CA SER A 82 -4.25 -17.00 -9.58
C SER A 82 -3.06 -17.69 -8.93
N ILE A 83 -2.66 -17.20 -7.77
CA ILE A 83 -1.66 -17.81 -6.89
C ILE A 83 -2.27 -17.97 -5.49
N SER A 84 -1.90 -19.03 -4.79
CA SER A 84 -2.25 -19.22 -3.39
C SER A 84 -1.09 -19.84 -2.62
N SER A 85 -1.11 -19.64 -1.29
CA SER A 85 -0.24 -20.39 -0.40
C SER A 85 -0.50 -21.90 -0.51
N PRO A 86 0.50 -22.74 -0.18
CA PRO A 86 0.34 -24.19 -0.14
C PRO A 86 -0.77 -24.58 0.85
N ASN A 87 -1.53 -25.61 0.52
CA ASN A 87 -2.57 -26.15 1.40
C ASN A 87 -1.92 -27.19 2.33
N SER A 88 -1.70 -26.86 3.60
CA SER A 88 -1.07 -27.79 4.54
C SER A 88 -2.13 -28.66 5.24
N SER A 89 -2.25 -29.91 4.82
CA SER A 89 -2.89 -30.98 5.60
C SER A 89 -1.98 -31.58 6.68
N ASN A 90 -0.70 -31.17 6.72
CA ASN A 90 0.32 -31.64 7.66
C ASN A 90 0.86 -30.44 8.47
N PRO A 91 0.98 -30.53 9.81
CA PRO A 91 1.19 -29.37 10.67
C PRO A 91 2.67 -28.96 10.76
N GLU A 92 2.87 -27.66 10.93
CA GLU A 92 4.08 -27.01 11.49
C GLU A 92 5.34 -27.11 10.63
N ILE A 93 5.33 -26.40 9.50
CA ILE A 93 6.57 -25.89 8.90
C ILE A 93 6.94 -24.63 9.69
N PRO A 94 8.03 -24.64 10.48
CA PRO A 94 8.27 -23.64 11.52
C PRO A 94 8.64 -22.24 11.01
N PHE A 95 8.84 -22.03 9.72
CA PHE A 95 8.87 -20.69 9.09
C PHE A 95 8.67 -20.88 7.59
N SER A 96 7.72 -20.15 6.99
CA SER A 96 7.55 -20.15 5.54
C SER A 96 7.19 -18.74 5.06
N ALA A 97 8.23 -18.00 4.70
CA ALA A 97 8.06 -16.83 3.88
C ALA A 97 7.90 -17.28 2.42
N CYS A 98 6.78 -16.97 1.79
CA CYS A 98 6.60 -17.13 0.35
C CYS A 98 6.81 -15.77 -0.32
N THR A 99 7.75 -15.68 -1.25
CA THR A 99 7.96 -14.47 -2.04
C THR A 99 7.66 -14.75 -3.50
N TRP A 100 6.66 -14.04 -4.03
CA TRP A 100 6.31 -14.06 -5.45
C TRP A 100 6.76 -12.77 -6.11
N VAL A 101 7.53 -12.88 -7.18
CA VAL A 101 7.92 -11.77 -8.05
C VAL A 101 7.04 -11.81 -9.28
N LEU A 102 6.27 -10.76 -9.51
CA LEU A 102 5.34 -10.65 -10.63
C LEU A 102 5.91 -9.63 -11.61
N GLU A 103 6.16 -10.05 -12.84
CA GLU A 103 6.79 -9.24 -13.88
C GLU A 103 5.80 -8.96 -15.01
N ALA A 104 5.45 -7.70 -15.19
CA ALA A 104 4.76 -7.20 -16.38
C ALA A 104 5.78 -6.81 -17.46
N PRO A 105 5.36 -6.73 -18.73
CA PRO A 105 6.16 -6.11 -19.78
C PRO A 105 6.63 -4.68 -19.40
N PRO A 106 7.73 -4.18 -20.01
CA PRO A 106 8.22 -2.83 -19.75
C PRO A 106 7.12 -1.78 -19.92
N ARG A 107 7.09 -0.79 -19.02
CA ARG A 107 6.08 0.30 -18.94
C ARG A 107 4.65 -0.13 -18.62
N GLN A 108 4.43 -1.40 -18.29
CA GLN A 108 3.16 -1.86 -17.74
C GLN A 108 3.26 -2.04 -16.24
N GLN A 109 2.13 -2.04 -15.56
CA GLN A 109 2.05 -2.26 -14.11
C GLN A 109 1.36 -3.59 -13.83
N VAL A 110 1.51 -4.10 -12.61
CA VAL A 110 0.85 -5.31 -12.12
C VAL A 110 -0.30 -4.89 -11.21
N ARG A 111 -1.48 -5.45 -11.44
CA ARG A 111 -2.64 -5.35 -10.56
C ARG A 111 -2.76 -6.63 -9.76
N ILE A 112 -2.91 -6.51 -8.44
CA ILE A 112 -3.06 -7.64 -7.52
C ILE A 112 -4.35 -7.48 -6.72
N THR A 113 -5.17 -8.53 -6.69
CA THR A 113 -6.44 -8.56 -5.93
C THR A 113 -6.47 -9.79 -5.04
N VAL A 114 -6.63 -9.58 -3.73
CA VAL A 114 -6.70 -10.66 -2.74
C VAL A 114 -8.11 -11.23 -2.71
N TRP A 115 -8.24 -12.55 -2.85
CA TRP A 115 -9.51 -13.27 -2.77
C TRP A 115 -9.57 -14.26 -1.59
N ALA A 116 -8.44 -14.60 -0.99
CA ALA A 116 -8.38 -15.34 0.26
C ALA A 116 -7.33 -14.71 1.19
N LEU A 117 -7.75 -14.40 2.41
CA LEU A 117 -6.88 -13.89 3.46
C LEU A 117 -7.35 -14.44 4.79
N GLN A 118 -6.54 -15.33 5.37
CA GLN A 118 -6.79 -15.92 6.67
C GLN A 118 -5.47 -16.00 7.41
N LEU A 119 -5.17 -14.98 8.22
CA LEU A 119 -3.93 -14.83 8.98
C LEU A 119 -4.25 -14.63 10.47
N HIS A 120 -3.41 -15.20 11.34
CA HIS A 120 -3.55 -15.12 12.80
C HIS A 120 -2.70 -13.98 13.38
N SER A 121 -3.00 -12.74 13.00
CA SER A 121 -2.45 -11.52 13.60
C SER A 121 -3.38 -10.35 13.25
N GLN A 122 -3.65 -9.47 14.22
CA GLN A 122 -4.46 -8.27 14.02
C GLN A 122 -3.61 -7.00 13.86
N ASP A 123 -2.36 -7.05 14.29
CA ASP A 123 -1.36 -5.98 14.28
C ASP A 123 -0.33 -6.12 13.14
N CYS A 124 -0.45 -7.17 12.33
CA CYS A 124 0.40 -7.51 11.19
C CYS A 124 1.89 -7.68 11.54
N THR A 125 2.24 -7.94 12.81
CA THR A 125 3.63 -8.06 13.26
C THR A 125 4.21 -9.45 12.98
N GLN A 126 3.41 -10.50 13.21
CA GLN A 126 3.84 -11.90 13.11
C GLN A 126 3.41 -12.57 11.80
N ASN A 127 2.19 -12.29 11.36
CA ASN A 127 1.57 -12.94 10.21
C ASN A 127 0.99 -11.89 9.28
N TYR A 128 1.57 -11.73 8.10
CA TYR A 128 1.18 -10.68 7.17
C TYR A 128 1.39 -11.07 5.72
N LEU A 129 0.64 -10.39 4.85
CA LEU A 129 0.82 -10.35 3.41
C LEU A 129 1.27 -8.94 3.05
N GLU A 130 2.42 -8.82 2.43
CA GLU A 130 3.03 -7.54 2.07
C GLU A 130 3.14 -7.42 0.55
N PHE A 131 2.82 -6.24 0.03
CA PHE A 131 2.99 -5.87 -1.37
C PHE A 131 4.03 -4.75 -1.50
N GLN A 132 5.03 -4.96 -2.35
CA GLN A 132 6.08 -3.99 -2.64
C GLN A 132 6.26 -3.82 -4.14
N ASP A 133 6.79 -2.67 -4.56
CA ASP A 133 7.06 -2.38 -5.96
C ASP A 133 8.37 -2.99 -6.46
N SER A 134 9.41 -2.96 -5.63
CA SER A 134 10.75 -3.45 -6.00
C SER A 134 11.56 -3.87 -4.78
N PRO A 135 12.59 -4.71 -4.93
CA PRO A 135 13.46 -5.10 -3.82
C PRO A 135 14.29 -3.94 -3.27
N GLU A 136 14.44 -2.84 -4.04
CA GLU A 136 15.41 -1.78 -3.79
C GLU A 136 14.80 -0.48 -3.22
N SER A 137 13.48 -0.40 -3.00
CA SER A 137 12.87 0.86 -2.55
C SER A 137 12.76 0.94 -1.01
N HIS A 138 13.80 1.45 -0.36
CA HIS A 138 13.72 1.96 1.02
C HIS A 138 12.83 3.21 1.16
N ALA A 139 12.27 3.71 0.06
CA ALA A 139 11.51 4.96 -0.01
C ALA A 139 9.99 4.78 -0.07
N ASN A 140 9.46 3.56 -0.20
CA ASN A 140 8.02 3.33 -0.22
C ASN A 140 7.66 2.22 0.77
N PRO A 141 7.01 2.51 1.91
CA PRO A 141 6.56 1.47 2.82
C PRO A 141 5.57 0.59 2.05
N GLY A 142 5.91 -0.69 1.87
CA GLY A 142 5.04 -1.68 1.25
C GLY A 142 3.66 -1.69 1.90
N LEU A 143 2.64 -2.13 1.15
CA LEU A 143 1.30 -2.31 1.70
C LEU A 143 1.28 -3.63 2.48
N THR A 144 1.18 -3.55 3.80
CA THR A 144 1.04 -4.72 4.67
C THR A 144 -0.42 -4.95 5.04
N VAL A 145 -0.87 -6.19 4.89
CA VAL A 145 -2.24 -6.62 5.17
C VAL A 145 -2.23 -7.86 6.06
N CYS A 146 -3.10 -7.90 7.06
CA CYS A 146 -3.31 -9.05 7.93
C CYS A 146 -4.80 -9.22 8.28
N GLY A 147 -5.11 -10.19 9.13
CA GLY A 147 -6.48 -10.52 9.53
C GLY A 147 -7.12 -11.63 8.69
N ARG A 148 -8.46 -11.68 8.70
CA ARG A 148 -9.25 -12.83 8.20
C ARG A 148 -10.24 -12.47 7.09
N ASN A 149 -10.22 -11.22 6.63
CA ASN A 149 -11.19 -10.73 5.66
C ASN A 149 -10.46 -10.30 4.38
N ALA A 150 -10.60 -11.09 3.32
CA ALA A 150 -10.03 -10.72 2.02
C ALA A 150 -10.63 -9.41 1.50
N SER A 151 -11.90 -9.11 1.81
CA SER A 151 -12.59 -7.91 1.34
C SER A 151 -12.05 -6.61 1.94
N THR A 152 -11.28 -6.67 3.03
CA THR A 152 -10.62 -5.47 3.59
C THR A 152 -9.24 -5.24 2.98
N ALA A 153 -8.70 -6.20 2.23
CA ALA A 153 -7.44 -6.02 1.51
C ALA A 153 -7.68 -5.13 0.29
N PRO A 154 -7.02 -3.96 0.19
CA PRO A 154 -7.20 -3.10 -0.98
C PRO A 154 -6.53 -3.74 -2.21
N THR A 155 -7.04 -3.41 -3.39
CA THR A 155 -6.35 -3.77 -4.64
C THR A 155 -5.02 -3.03 -4.70
N PHE A 156 -3.95 -3.75 -5.00
CA PHE A 156 -2.62 -3.20 -5.17
C PHE A 156 -2.32 -2.99 -6.66
N TYR A 157 -1.68 -1.86 -6.97
CA TYR A 157 -1.17 -1.53 -8.29
C TYR A 157 0.31 -1.19 -8.10
N SER A 158 1.20 -1.88 -8.81
CA SER A 158 2.62 -1.55 -8.74
C SER A 158 2.91 -0.20 -9.37
N SER A 159 3.95 0.49 -8.91
CA SER A 159 4.44 1.72 -9.55
C SER A 159 5.20 1.44 -10.86
N GLY A 160 5.89 0.31 -10.97
CA GLY A 160 6.63 -0.13 -12.16
C GLY A 160 6.16 -1.47 -12.71
N SER A 161 7.02 -2.11 -13.52
CA SER A 161 6.76 -3.41 -14.15
C SER A 161 6.93 -4.61 -13.22
N THR A 162 7.35 -4.39 -11.98
CA THR A 162 7.56 -5.45 -11.01
C THR A 162 6.62 -5.21 -9.83
N ALA A 163 6.11 -6.31 -9.27
CA ALA A 163 5.46 -6.32 -7.96
C ALA A 163 5.98 -7.53 -7.18
N ILE A 164 6.24 -7.33 -5.89
CA ILE A 164 6.68 -8.37 -4.98
C ILE A 164 5.59 -8.60 -3.96
N VAL A 165 5.18 -9.85 -3.82
CA VAL A 165 4.24 -10.29 -2.79
C VAL A 165 4.97 -11.17 -1.81
N THR A 166 5.03 -10.75 -0.55
CA THR A 166 5.64 -11.51 0.54
C THR A 166 4.57 -11.95 1.51
N PHE A 167 4.33 -13.26 1.58
CA PHE A 167 3.54 -13.85 2.65
C PHE A 167 4.48 -14.35 3.72
N LYS A 168 4.38 -13.80 4.94
CA LYS A 168 5.17 -14.24 6.10
C LYS A 168 4.23 -14.79 7.17
N SER A 169 4.59 -15.96 7.69
CA SER A 169 3.94 -16.56 8.84
C SER A 169 4.95 -17.28 9.72
N GLU A 170 4.84 -17.12 11.04
CA GLU A 170 5.66 -17.86 12.00
C GLU A 170 5.32 -19.35 12.02
N VAL A 171 4.08 -19.74 11.75
CA VAL A 171 3.66 -21.14 11.67
C VAL A 171 2.60 -21.29 10.59
N LEU A 172 2.90 -22.02 9.52
CA LEU A 172 1.89 -22.51 8.57
C LEU A 172 1.01 -23.54 9.27
N SER A 173 0.01 -23.05 10.00
CA SER A 173 -1.12 -23.88 10.43
C SER A 173 -2.03 -24.15 9.23
N GLY A 174 -2.75 -25.28 9.21
CA GLY A 174 -3.77 -25.55 8.18
C GLY A 174 -4.89 -24.51 8.10
N ASN A 175 -4.93 -23.57 9.04
CA ASN A 175 -5.85 -22.44 9.06
C ASN A 175 -5.30 -21.17 8.40
N SER A 176 -4.01 -21.11 8.03
CA SER A 176 -3.41 -19.94 7.41
C SER A 176 -3.45 -20.06 5.89
N ARG A 177 -4.15 -19.14 5.22
CA ARG A 177 -4.34 -19.20 3.78
C ARG A 177 -4.29 -17.80 3.17
N VAL A 178 -3.46 -17.65 2.15
CA VAL A 178 -3.47 -16.47 1.27
C VAL A 178 -3.75 -16.91 -0.16
N GLY A 179 -4.48 -16.09 -0.89
CA GLY A 179 -4.81 -16.31 -2.28
C GLY A 179 -5.09 -14.97 -2.95
N PHE A 180 -4.42 -14.73 -4.07
CA PHE A 180 -4.56 -13.51 -4.84
C PHE A 180 -4.58 -13.80 -6.33
N THR A 181 -5.17 -12.89 -7.10
CA THR A 181 -5.05 -12.85 -8.56
C THR A 181 -4.09 -11.75 -8.94
N TYR A 182 -3.36 -11.97 -10.03
CA TYR A 182 -2.49 -10.97 -10.64
C TYR A 182 -2.73 -10.91 -12.14
N GLN A 183 -2.53 -9.72 -12.71
CA GLN A 183 -2.63 -9.45 -14.13
C GLN A 183 -1.89 -8.15 -14.46
N ILE A 184 -1.68 -7.90 -15.75
CA ILE A 184 -1.32 -6.58 -16.25
C ILE A 184 -2.43 -5.60 -15.83
N ALA A 185 -2.03 -4.53 -15.16
CA ALA A 185 -2.88 -3.39 -14.90
C ALA A 185 -2.99 -2.57 -16.18
N GLY A 186 -4.22 -2.38 -16.68
CA GLY A 186 -4.51 -1.26 -17.58
C GLY A 186 -4.31 0.07 -16.86
N CYS A 187 -4.86 1.16 -17.38
CA CYS A 187 -4.81 2.46 -16.70
C CYS A 187 -6.00 2.72 -15.75
N ASN A 188 -7.05 1.88 -15.80
CA ASN A 188 -8.20 2.03 -14.90
C ASN A 188 -7.82 1.72 -13.45
N ARG A 189 -8.27 2.55 -12.50
CA ARG A 189 -7.99 2.40 -11.07
C ARG A 189 -9.26 2.47 -10.23
N GLU A 190 -9.23 1.78 -9.11
CA GLU A 190 -10.25 1.86 -8.08
C GLU A 190 -9.56 1.93 -6.72
N TYR A 191 -9.87 2.98 -5.95
CA TYR A 191 -9.29 3.22 -4.64
C TYR A 191 -10.39 3.31 -3.59
N ASN A 192 -10.41 2.35 -2.68
CA ASN A 192 -11.25 2.39 -1.47
C ASN A 192 -10.39 2.85 -0.28
N LYS A 193 -10.07 4.15 -0.26
CA LYS A 193 -9.18 4.78 0.73
C LYS A 193 -9.65 6.19 1.03
N ALA A 194 -9.50 6.61 2.28
CA ALA A 194 -9.89 7.95 2.73
C ALA A 194 -9.01 9.07 2.14
N PHE A 195 -7.79 8.75 1.69
CA PHE A 195 -6.85 9.70 1.11
C PHE A 195 -5.83 8.98 0.21
N GLY A 196 -5.09 9.74 -0.58
CA GLY A 196 -3.99 9.25 -1.42
C GLY A 196 -3.61 10.24 -2.53
N SER A 197 -2.77 9.81 -3.47
CA SER A 197 -2.38 10.60 -4.65
C SER A 197 -2.58 9.83 -5.96
N LEU A 198 -3.04 10.54 -6.98
CA LEU A 198 -3.24 10.07 -8.35
C LEU A 198 -2.18 10.71 -9.23
N LYS A 199 -1.64 9.90 -10.14
CA LYS A 199 -0.74 10.34 -11.19
C LYS A 199 -1.30 9.88 -12.54
N SER A 200 -1.11 10.67 -13.58
CA SER A 200 -1.45 10.26 -14.94
C SER A 200 -0.67 9.00 -15.35
N PRO A 201 -1.22 8.16 -16.24
CA PRO A 201 -0.48 7.04 -16.81
C PRO A 201 0.85 7.52 -17.43
N GLY A 202 1.94 6.79 -17.20
CA GLY A 202 3.28 7.14 -17.71
C GLY A 202 4.11 8.08 -16.81
N TRP A 203 3.53 8.66 -15.75
CA TRP A 203 4.23 9.59 -14.85
C TRP A 203 5.54 8.99 -14.29
N PRO A 204 6.67 9.74 -14.23
CA PRO A 204 6.79 11.19 -14.47
C PRO A 204 7.03 11.59 -15.93
N ASP A 205 7.06 10.63 -16.85
CA ASP A 205 7.13 10.92 -18.28
C ASP A 205 5.76 11.41 -18.79
N ASN A 206 5.73 11.87 -20.05
CA ASN A 206 4.49 12.22 -20.71
C ASN A 206 3.55 11.01 -20.82
N TYR A 207 2.24 11.26 -20.75
CA TYR A 207 1.26 10.21 -20.98
C TYR A 207 1.27 9.71 -22.43
N ASP A 208 0.78 8.49 -22.65
CA ASP A 208 0.64 7.93 -24.00
C ASP A 208 -0.60 8.49 -24.73
N ASN A 209 -0.58 8.41 -26.05
CA ASN A 209 -1.72 8.75 -26.90
C ASN A 209 -2.77 7.62 -26.88
N ASN A 210 -4.03 7.94 -27.18
CA ASN A 210 -5.17 7.02 -27.28
C ASN A 210 -5.53 6.33 -25.95
N LEU A 211 -5.32 7.02 -24.83
CA LEU A 211 -5.71 6.53 -23.52
C LEU A 211 -7.20 6.81 -23.28
N ASP A 212 -7.87 5.87 -22.59
CA ASP A 212 -9.19 6.07 -22.00
C ASP A 212 -9.20 5.38 -20.64
N CYS A 213 -8.92 6.18 -19.61
CA CYS A 213 -8.56 5.71 -18.28
C CYS A 213 -9.55 6.24 -17.26
N THR A 214 -10.14 5.33 -16.47
CA THR A 214 -11.09 5.70 -15.43
C THR A 214 -10.50 5.47 -14.04
N VAL A 215 -10.76 6.41 -13.12
CA VAL A 215 -10.41 6.28 -11.71
C VAL A 215 -11.68 6.44 -10.88
N ILE A 216 -11.96 5.46 -10.04
CA ILE A 216 -13.05 5.53 -9.06
C ILE A 216 -12.44 5.67 -7.67
N LEU A 217 -12.70 6.80 -7.02
CA LEU A 217 -12.37 7.03 -5.62
C LEU A 217 -13.59 6.72 -4.76
N THR A 218 -13.41 5.92 -3.73
CA THR A 218 -14.44 5.63 -2.72
C THR A 218 -13.87 5.92 -1.34
N ALA A 219 -14.46 6.90 -0.66
CA ALA A 219 -14.21 7.26 0.72
C ALA A 219 -15.17 6.52 1.67
N PRO A 220 -14.85 6.50 2.99
CA PRO A 220 -15.76 5.97 3.99
C PRO A 220 -17.16 6.58 3.92
N GLN A 221 -18.16 5.85 4.40
CA GLN A 221 -19.52 6.35 4.49
C GLN A 221 -19.58 7.66 5.29
N ASN A 222 -20.51 8.54 4.92
CA ASN A 222 -20.67 9.88 5.50
C ASN A 222 -19.46 10.82 5.36
N HIS A 223 -18.48 10.47 4.52
CA HIS A 223 -17.40 11.39 4.13
C HIS A 223 -17.67 11.94 2.74
N THR A 224 -17.03 13.07 2.44
CA THR A 224 -16.98 13.65 1.09
C THR A 224 -15.52 13.77 0.67
N ILE A 225 -15.26 13.68 -0.64
CA ILE A 225 -13.91 13.71 -1.20
C ILE A 225 -13.53 15.12 -1.64
N SER A 226 -12.31 15.56 -1.33
CA SER A 226 -11.70 16.79 -1.84
C SER A 226 -10.48 16.44 -2.70
N LEU A 227 -10.32 17.10 -3.86
CA LEU A 227 -9.17 16.96 -4.76
C LEU A 227 -8.34 18.25 -4.76
N PHE A 228 -7.02 18.09 -4.71
CA PHE A 228 -6.05 19.17 -4.80
C PHE A 228 -5.03 18.86 -5.90
N PHE A 229 -4.94 19.74 -6.90
CA PHE A 229 -4.01 19.59 -8.00
C PHE A 229 -2.63 20.10 -7.59
N HIS A 230 -1.59 19.30 -7.83
CA HIS A 230 -0.19 19.66 -7.57
C HIS A 230 0.58 19.92 -8.85
N SER A 231 0.31 19.12 -9.89
CA SER A 231 0.82 19.31 -11.24
C SER A 231 -0.30 19.09 -12.24
N PHE A 232 -0.31 19.88 -13.32
CA PHE A 232 -1.29 19.75 -14.39
C PHE A 232 -0.73 20.24 -15.73
N GLY A 233 -0.76 19.35 -16.71
CA GLY A 233 -0.31 19.58 -18.08
C GLY A 233 -0.94 18.54 -18.98
N ILE A 234 -2.06 18.89 -19.60
CA ILE A 234 -2.77 18.11 -20.61
C ILE A 234 -2.79 18.95 -21.90
N GLU A 235 -2.84 18.32 -23.08
CA GLU A 235 -2.92 19.07 -24.35
C GLU A 235 -4.05 20.11 -24.30
N ASP A 236 -3.71 21.36 -24.63
CA ASP A 236 -4.67 22.45 -24.63
C ASP A 236 -5.49 22.45 -25.93
N SER A 237 -6.80 22.57 -25.79
CA SER A 237 -7.73 22.67 -26.92
C SER A 237 -8.98 23.43 -26.50
N ARG A 238 -9.67 24.01 -27.48
CA ARG A 238 -10.93 24.71 -27.20
C ARG A 238 -11.93 23.71 -26.61
N GLU A 239 -12.42 24.03 -25.42
CA GLU A 239 -13.39 23.21 -24.66
C GLU A 239 -12.88 21.79 -24.34
N CYS A 240 -11.54 21.59 -24.33
CA CYS A 240 -10.90 20.30 -24.00
C CYS A 240 -11.40 19.15 -24.87
N THR A 241 -11.43 19.38 -26.18
CA THR A 241 -11.97 18.44 -27.18
C THR A 241 -10.95 17.41 -27.68
N HIS A 242 -9.65 17.64 -27.47
CA HIS A 242 -8.60 16.67 -27.74
C HIS A 242 -8.38 15.79 -26.49
N ASP A 243 -7.46 16.19 -25.62
CA ASP A 243 -7.20 15.53 -24.35
C ASP A 243 -7.93 16.23 -23.20
N PHE A 244 -8.38 15.45 -22.23
CA PHE A 244 -9.05 16.02 -21.06
C PHE A 244 -9.00 15.11 -19.83
N LEU A 245 -9.04 15.75 -18.66
CA LEU A 245 -9.44 15.14 -17.40
C LEU A 245 -10.85 15.59 -17.05
N GLU A 246 -11.78 14.64 -17.03
CA GLU A 246 -13.15 14.83 -16.58
C GLU A 246 -13.30 14.37 -15.13
N VAL A 247 -14.06 15.13 -14.33
CA VAL A 247 -14.32 14.84 -12.91
C VAL A 247 -15.82 14.89 -12.64
N ARG A 248 -16.39 13.84 -12.02
CA ARG A 248 -17.83 13.69 -11.75
C ARG A 248 -18.13 13.34 -10.29
N ASN A 249 -19.25 13.84 -9.79
CA ASN A 249 -19.71 13.73 -8.40
C ASN A 249 -20.49 12.42 -8.15
N GLY A 250 -19.84 11.28 -8.33
CA GLY A 250 -20.41 9.95 -8.13
C GLY A 250 -19.47 8.85 -8.63
N SER A 251 -19.96 7.64 -8.84
CA SER A 251 -19.13 6.47 -9.17
C SER A 251 -19.05 6.12 -10.66
N ASP A 252 -19.76 6.85 -11.53
CA ASP A 252 -19.83 6.53 -12.95
C ASP A 252 -19.95 7.73 -13.89
N SER A 253 -19.91 7.47 -15.20
CA SER A 253 -20.00 8.46 -16.26
C SER A 253 -21.35 9.17 -16.37
N SER A 254 -22.40 8.68 -15.71
CA SER A 254 -23.72 9.33 -15.66
C SER A 254 -23.86 10.33 -14.51
N SER A 255 -22.90 10.30 -13.58
CA SER A 255 -22.88 11.17 -12.40
C SER A 255 -22.71 12.66 -12.79
N PRO A 256 -23.20 13.60 -11.96
CA PRO A 256 -23.11 15.04 -12.25
C PRO A 256 -21.68 15.50 -12.54
N LEU A 257 -21.49 16.24 -13.63
CA LEU A 257 -20.18 16.78 -14.03
C LEU A 257 -19.74 17.90 -13.07
N LEU A 258 -18.55 17.76 -12.49
CA LEU A 258 -17.91 18.82 -11.69
C LEU A 258 -17.01 19.70 -12.55
N GLY A 259 -16.37 19.12 -13.57
CA GLY A 259 -15.61 19.89 -14.55
C GLY A 259 -14.84 19.01 -15.53
N THR A 260 -14.39 19.64 -16.62
CA THR A 260 -13.51 19.08 -17.63
C THR A 260 -12.31 20.01 -17.77
N TYR A 261 -11.10 19.46 -17.72
CA TYR A 261 -9.87 20.21 -17.57
C TYR A 261 -8.83 19.78 -18.62
N CYS A 262 -8.14 20.76 -19.20
CA CYS A 262 -7.04 20.59 -20.15
C CYS A 262 -6.10 21.81 -20.10
N GLY A 263 -4.99 21.78 -20.83
CA GLY A 263 -3.96 22.81 -20.81
C GLY A 263 -3.00 22.69 -19.62
N SER A 264 -2.27 23.75 -19.34
CA SER A 264 -1.21 23.79 -18.31
C SER A 264 -1.53 24.68 -17.11
N LEU A 265 -2.73 25.25 -17.05
CA LEU A 265 -3.18 26.01 -15.88
C LEU A 265 -3.61 25.03 -14.80
N LEU A 266 -3.07 25.19 -13.59
CA LEU A 266 -3.42 24.34 -12.45
C LEU A 266 -4.92 24.52 -12.12
N PRO A 267 -5.74 23.46 -12.15
CA PRO A 267 -7.16 23.57 -11.82
C PRO A 267 -7.40 23.95 -10.36
N ASN A 268 -8.52 24.62 -10.10
CA ASN A 268 -8.95 24.89 -8.73
C ASN A 268 -9.26 23.58 -7.99
N PRO A 269 -9.05 23.52 -6.67
CA PRO A 269 -9.44 22.37 -5.86
C PRO A 269 -10.92 22.04 -5.99
N ILE A 270 -11.24 20.75 -6.00
CA ILE A 270 -12.60 20.25 -6.18
C ILE A 270 -13.09 19.69 -4.84
N PHE A 271 -14.21 20.22 -4.34
CA PHE A 271 -14.89 19.72 -3.15
C PHE A 271 -16.18 19.02 -3.59
N SER A 272 -16.20 17.69 -3.51
CA SER A 272 -17.37 16.90 -3.89
C SER A 272 -18.44 16.91 -2.79
N GLN A 273 -19.63 16.41 -3.13
CA GLN A 273 -20.75 16.27 -2.18
C GLN A 273 -21.10 14.80 -1.96
N ASN A 274 -20.19 13.90 -2.35
CA ASN A 274 -20.42 12.47 -2.37
C ASN A 274 -19.18 11.74 -1.82
N ASN A 275 -19.37 10.53 -1.29
CA ASN A 275 -18.28 9.67 -0.85
C ASN A 275 -17.64 8.90 -2.01
N GLN A 276 -18.14 9.08 -3.24
CA GLN A 276 -17.60 8.50 -4.46
C GLN A 276 -17.34 9.57 -5.51
N LEU A 277 -16.23 9.42 -6.23
CA LEU A 277 -15.78 10.37 -7.24
C LEU A 277 -15.22 9.62 -8.44
N TYR A 278 -15.70 9.99 -9.63
CA TYR A 278 -15.32 9.37 -10.89
C TYR A 278 -14.47 10.35 -11.68
N LEU A 279 -13.28 9.92 -12.08
CA LEU A 279 -12.41 10.67 -12.96
C LEU A 279 -12.22 9.87 -14.25
N ARG A 280 -12.22 10.56 -15.39
CA ARG A 280 -11.88 9.98 -16.69
C ARG A 280 -10.83 10.83 -17.38
N PHE A 281 -9.69 10.23 -17.67
CA PHE A 281 -8.65 10.83 -18.48
C PHE A 281 -8.68 10.20 -19.87
N GLN A 282 -8.86 11.03 -20.90
CA GLN A 282 -8.86 10.60 -22.29
C GLN A 282 -7.80 11.39 -23.05
N SER A 283 -7.02 10.69 -23.89
CA SER A 283 -6.10 11.32 -24.85
C SER A 283 -6.41 10.89 -26.29
N ASP A 284 -6.13 11.78 -27.24
CA ASP A 284 -6.32 11.53 -28.66
C ASP A 284 -5.10 10.84 -29.29
N SER A 285 -5.02 10.77 -30.62
CA SER A 285 -3.94 10.06 -31.32
C SER A 285 -2.59 10.79 -31.41
N ALA A 286 -2.54 12.06 -31.01
CA ALA A 286 -1.40 12.96 -31.15
C ALA A 286 -1.11 13.72 -29.84
N THR A 287 -0.01 14.48 -29.83
CA THR A 287 0.38 15.44 -28.77
C THR A 287 0.16 14.99 -27.32
N SER A 288 1.21 14.52 -26.66
CA SER A 288 1.16 14.29 -25.21
C SER A 288 1.85 15.36 -24.38
N SER A 289 1.51 15.41 -23.10
CA SER A 289 2.09 16.31 -22.09
C SER A 289 2.39 15.55 -20.79
N HIS A 290 2.89 16.25 -19.77
CA HIS A 290 3.39 15.64 -18.53
C HIS A 290 2.27 15.05 -17.64
N GLY A 291 1.01 15.37 -17.94
CA GLY A 291 -0.17 14.83 -17.27
C GLY A 291 -0.49 15.52 -15.96
N TYR A 292 -0.86 14.79 -14.92
CA TYR A 292 -1.35 15.37 -13.67
C TYR A 292 -0.87 14.62 -12.44
N GLU A 293 -0.73 15.37 -11.34
CA GLU A 293 -0.59 14.83 -9.99
C GLU A 293 -1.66 15.46 -9.09
N ILE A 294 -2.53 14.62 -8.52
CA ILE A 294 -3.70 15.04 -7.73
C ILE A 294 -3.64 14.36 -6.37
N LEU A 295 -3.72 15.13 -5.30
CA LEU A 295 -3.91 14.63 -3.95
C LEU A 295 -5.41 14.60 -3.64
N TRP A 296 -5.90 13.52 -3.03
CA TRP A 296 -7.27 13.50 -2.50
C TRP A 296 -7.28 13.23 -1.00
N THR A 297 -8.25 13.85 -0.33
CA THR A 297 -8.59 13.58 1.06
C THR A 297 -10.09 13.38 1.18
N SER A 298 -10.52 12.88 2.34
CA SER A 298 -11.93 12.81 2.66
C SER A 298 -12.19 13.17 4.11
N SER A 299 -13.36 13.74 4.36
CA SER A 299 -13.76 14.23 5.66
C SER A 299 -15.28 14.19 5.82
N PRO A 300 -15.80 13.94 7.05
CA PRO A 300 -17.23 14.05 7.31
C PRO A 300 -17.74 15.50 7.27
N SER A 301 -16.85 16.49 7.39
CA SER A 301 -17.20 17.92 7.45
C SER A 301 -17.25 18.62 6.09
N GLY A 302 -17.13 17.89 4.97
CA GLY A 302 -17.04 18.52 3.64
C GLY A 302 -15.63 18.94 3.22
N CYS A 303 -14.71 19.04 4.18
CA CYS A 303 -13.36 19.56 4.01
C CYS A 303 -12.43 19.07 5.12
N GLY A 304 -11.12 19.14 4.88
CA GLY A 304 -10.14 18.60 5.82
C GLY A 304 -9.68 17.20 5.42
N GLY A 305 -9.28 16.43 6.44
CA GLY A 305 -8.78 15.06 6.31
C GLY A 305 -7.26 14.99 6.44
N THR A 306 -6.70 13.85 6.05
CA THR A 306 -5.27 13.60 6.22
C THR A 306 -4.51 13.82 4.92
N LEU A 307 -3.45 14.61 4.98
CA LEU A 307 -2.55 14.91 3.88
C LEU A 307 -1.24 14.12 4.08
N TYR A 308 -0.84 13.41 3.03
CA TYR A 308 0.40 12.64 2.94
C TYR A 308 1.18 13.04 1.69
N GLY A 309 2.49 12.81 1.72
CA GLY A 309 3.41 13.09 0.62
C GLY A 309 4.54 14.02 1.06
N ASP A 310 5.59 14.11 0.24
CA ASP A 310 6.72 15.00 0.52
C ASP A 310 6.39 16.48 0.28
N SER A 311 5.35 16.77 -0.51
CA SER A 311 4.82 18.12 -0.72
C SER A 311 3.38 18.09 -1.24
N GLY A 312 2.70 19.23 -1.18
CA GLY A 312 1.33 19.38 -1.67
C GLY A 312 0.77 20.76 -1.35
N SER A 313 -0.45 21.02 -1.80
CA SER A 313 -1.20 22.23 -1.49
C SER A 313 -2.62 21.88 -1.08
N PHE A 314 -3.19 22.67 -0.17
CA PHE A 314 -4.58 22.56 0.25
C PHE A 314 -5.16 23.96 0.42
N THR A 315 -6.49 24.08 0.30
CA THR A 315 -7.19 25.35 0.37
C THR A 315 -8.47 25.23 1.18
N SER A 316 -9.04 26.36 1.58
CA SER A 316 -10.39 26.40 2.09
C SER A 316 -11.42 25.98 1.01
N PRO A 317 -12.59 25.47 1.42
CA PRO A 317 -13.69 25.20 0.50
C PRO A 317 -14.08 26.44 -0.28
N GLY A 318 -14.37 26.29 -1.57
CA GLY A 318 -14.79 27.38 -2.43
C GLY A 318 -13.66 28.27 -2.97
N TYR A 319 -12.41 28.07 -2.55
CA TYR A 319 -11.26 28.78 -3.12
C TYR A 319 -11.18 28.59 -4.65
N PRO A 320 -10.89 29.64 -5.45
CA PRO A 320 -10.45 30.99 -5.08
C PRO A 320 -11.57 31.98 -4.73
N GLY A 321 -12.82 31.52 -4.64
CA GLY A 321 -13.94 32.28 -4.14
C GLY A 321 -13.99 32.35 -2.60
N THR A 322 -15.16 32.72 -2.08
CA THR A 322 -15.39 32.86 -0.63
C THR A 322 -15.65 31.50 0.02
N TYR A 323 -15.09 31.27 1.20
CA TYR A 323 -15.42 30.10 1.99
C TYR A 323 -16.86 30.16 2.54
N PRO A 324 -17.56 29.02 2.69
CA PRO A 324 -18.90 29.00 3.26
C PRO A 324 -18.92 29.33 4.76
N ASN A 325 -20.01 29.91 5.24
CA ASN A 325 -20.23 30.13 6.68
C ASN A 325 -20.37 28.80 7.44
N ASN A 326 -20.03 28.81 8.73
CA ASN A 326 -20.09 27.63 9.62
C ASN A 326 -19.25 26.44 9.13
N THR A 327 -18.14 26.73 8.45
CA THR A 327 -17.20 25.71 7.97
C THR A 327 -16.18 25.38 9.07
N HIS A 328 -16.05 24.11 9.41
CA HIS A 328 -15.03 23.61 10.35
C HIS A 328 -14.19 22.52 9.68
N CYS A 329 -13.04 22.92 9.14
CA CYS A 329 -12.10 22.04 8.48
C CYS A 329 -10.89 21.76 9.37
N GLU A 330 -10.43 20.51 9.38
CA GLU A 330 -9.19 20.11 10.04
C GLU A 330 -8.35 19.30 9.06
N TRP A 331 -7.10 19.73 8.84
CA TRP A 331 -6.14 19.00 8.00
C TRP A 331 -4.98 18.51 8.85
N ALA A 332 -4.77 17.20 8.86
CA ALA A 332 -3.62 16.59 9.51
C ALA A 332 -2.54 16.32 8.45
N ILE A 333 -1.39 17.00 8.54
CA ILE A 333 -0.25 16.78 7.63
C ILE A 333 0.72 15.81 8.29
N ILE A 334 0.89 14.63 7.71
CA ILE A 334 1.73 13.56 8.29
C ILE A 334 2.98 13.37 7.43
N ALA A 335 4.14 13.69 8.01
CA ALA A 335 5.45 13.47 7.41
C ALA A 335 6.11 12.20 7.96
N PRO A 336 7.05 11.57 7.21
CA PRO A 336 7.85 10.47 7.72
C PRO A 336 8.58 10.82 9.02
N ALA A 337 8.78 9.82 9.89
CA ALA A 337 9.44 10.02 11.18
C ALA A 337 10.82 10.71 11.01
N GLY A 338 11.06 11.75 11.80
CA GLY A 338 12.29 12.55 11.74
C GLY A 338 12.30 13.65 10.68
N ARG A 339 11.24 13.81 9.87
CA ARG A 339 11.10 14.93 8.94
C ARG A 339 10.10 15.97 9.47
N PRO A 340 10.54 17.22 9.75
CA PRO A 340 9.62 18.27 10.16
C PRO A 340 8.77 18.78 8.98
N VAL A 341 7.54 19.20 9.26
CA VAL A 341 6.64 19.83 8.29
C VAL A 341 6.84 21.34 8.30
N THR A 342 6.97 21.94 7.11
CA THR A 342 6.91 23.40 6.93
C THR A 342 5.66 23.75 6.13
N VAL A 343 4.85 24.68 6.64
CA VAL A 343 3.68 25.21 5.93
C VAL A 343 3.95 26.65 5.53
N SER A 344 3.71 26.99 4.27
CA SER A 344 3.87 28.35 3.74
C SER A 344 2.55 28.85 3.16
N PHE A 345 2.15 30.05 3.57
CA PHE A 345 0.95 30.72 3.06
C PHE A 345 1.34 31.79 2.05
N TYR A 346 0.78 31.70 0.83
CA TYR A 346 0.91 32.73 -0.21
C TYR A 346 -0.20 33.79 -0.09
N PHE A 347 -1.37 33.37 0.39
CA PHE A 347 -2.56 34.18 0.54
C PHE A 347 -3.32 33.75 1.79
N ILE A 348 -3.78 34.72 2.57
CA ILE A 348 -4.74 34.53 3.66
C ILE A 348 -5.76 35.67 3.58
N SER A 349 -7.04 35.33 3.71
CA SER A 349 -8.12 36.30 3.76
C SER A 349 -9.27 35.69 4.56
N ILE A 350 -9.28 35.98 5.86
CA ILE A 350 -10.26 35.47 6.82
C ILE A 350 -10.95 36.70 7.43
N ASP A 351 -12.26 36.80 7.23
CA ASP A 351 -13.08 37.91 7.71
C ASP A 351 -13.18 37.89 9.24
N ASP A 352 -12.57 38.86 9.92
CA ASP A 352 -12.70 39.05 11.35
C ASP A 352 -12.34 40.51 11.72
N PRO A 353 -13.09 41.16 12.65
CA PRO A 353 -12.85 42.55 13.05
C PRO A 353 -11.53 42.79 13.81
N GLY A 354 -10.76 41.74 14.14
CA GLY A 354 -9.37 41.83 14.57
C GLY A 354 -9.01 41.06 15.84
N ASP A 355 -9.95 40.32 16.44
CA ASP A 355 -9.69 39.48 17.62
C ASP A 355 -9.57 37.99 17.29
N CYS A 356 -9.85 37.62 16.04
CA CYS A 356 -9.80 36.26 15.50
C CYS A 356 -10.62 35.26 16.33
N VAL A 357 -11.75 35.69 16.90
CA VAL A 357 -12.60 34.83 17.73
C VAL A 357 -13.64 34.10 16.89
N GLN A 358 -14.20 34.76 15.87
CA GLN A 358 -15.29 34.18 15.08
C GLN A 358 -14.75 33.36 13.91
N ASN A 359 -13.78 33.90 13.18
CA ASN A 359 -13.15 33.21 12.06
C ASN A 359 -11.64 33.26 12.24
N TYR A 360 -11.01 32.08 12.21
CA TYR A 360 -9.58 31.97 12.44
C TYR A 360 -8.99 30.73 11.79
N LEU A 361 -7.67 30.77 11.66
CA LEU A 361 -6.82 29.61 11.39
C LEU A 361 -5.88 29.42 12.56
N ILE A 362 -5.77 28.19 13.08
CA ILE A 362 -4.79 27.83 14.11
C ILE A 362 -3.92 26.70 13.56
N LEU A 363 -2.62 26.78 13.83
CA LEU A 363 -1.66 25.72 13.52
C LEU A 363 -1.30 24.99 14.80
N TYR A 364 -1.37 23.67 14.80
CA TYR A 364 -0.98 22.83 15.93
C TYR A 364 0.30 22.06 15.61
N ASN A 365 1.28 22.08 16.52
CA ASN A 365 2.50 21.29 16.46
C ASN A 365 2.30 19.98 17.24
N GLY A 366 1.52 19.08 16.66
CA GLY A 366 1.22 17.76 17.21
C GLY A 366 -0.06 17.18 16.62
N PRO A 367 -0.52 16.02 17.14
CA PRO A 367 -1.60 15.25 16.51
C PRO A 367 -3.00 15.83 16.73
N ASP A 368 -3.19 16.70 17.71
CA ASP A 368 -4.50 17.20 18.11
C ASP A 368 -4.45 18.61 18.73
N ALA A 369 -5.63 19.16 19.01
CA ALA A 369 -5.83 20.52 19.51
C ALA A 369 -5.23 20.80 20.92
N ASN A 370 -4.77 19.80 21.66
CA ASN A 370 -4.05 19.99 22.93
C ASN A 370 -2.56 20.25 22.73
N SER A 371 -2.07 20.11 21.50
CA SER A 371 -0.67 20.31 21.15
C SER A 371 -0.31 21.80 21.15
N PRO A 372 0.98 22.17 21.30
CA PRO A 372 1.42 23.55 21.19
C PRO A 372 0.92 24.19 19.90
N SER A 373 0.30 25.37 19.97
CA SER A 373 -0.33 26.01 18.83
C SER A 373 0.31 27.35 18.48
N SER A 374 0.05 27.80 17.25
CA SER A 374 0.44 29.10 16.72
C SER A 374 -0.77 29.73 16.03
N GLY A 375 -1.04 31.01 16.32
CA GLY A 375 -2.29 31.71 15.97
C GLY A 375 -3.10 32.09 17.22
N PRO A 376 -4.40 32.40 17.08
CA PRO A 376 -5.20 32.38 15.86
C PRO A 376 -4.77 33.43 14.83
N TYR A 377 -4.88 33.08 13.55
CA TYR A 377 -4.63 33.97 12.41
C TYR A 377 -5.96 34.36 11.76
N CYS A 378 -6.15 35.65 11.50
CA CYS A 378 -7.28 36.18 10.74
C CYS A 378 -6.86 37.45 9.96
N GLY A 379 -7.78 38.05 9.22
CA GLY A 379 -7.52 39.21 8.35
C GLY A 379 -7.03 38.83 6.94
N ALA A 380 -6.65 39.85 6.17
CA ALA A 380 -6.22 39.69 4.77
C ALA A 380 -4.75 40.09 4.57
N VAL A 381 -3.93 39.14 4.12
CA VAL A 381 -2.52 39.36 3.76
C VAL A 381 -2.21 38.58 2.48
N SER A 382 -1.59 39.24 1.50
CA SER A 382 -1.03 38.59 0.31
C SER A 382 0.48 38.83 0.29
N LYS A 383 1.26 37.78 0.01
CA LYS A 383 2.69 37.94 -0.28
C LYS A 383 2.85 38.48 -1.71
N THR A 384 2.65 39.77 -1.90
CA THR A 384 2.97 40.48 -3.14
C THR A 384 4.18 41.38 -2.87
N ASN A 385 5.34 40.99 -3.41
CA ASN A 385 6.67 41.63 -3.38
C ASN A 385 7.64 41.22 -2.24
N ILE A 386 8.44 40.18 -2.52
CA ILE A 386 9.91 40.23 -2.35
C ILE A 386 10.52 39.96 -3.72
#